data_AF-A0A7J0FRK6-F1
#
_entry.id   AF-A0A7J0FRK6-F1
#
_cell.length_a   1.000
_cell.length_b   1.000
_cell.length_c   1.000
_cell.angle_alpha   90.00
_cell.angle_beta   90.00
_cell.angle_gamma   90.00
#
_symmetry.space_group_name_H-M   'P 1'
#
loop_
_entity.id
_entity.type
_entity.pdbx_description
1 polymer ?
#
loop_
_entity_poly.entity_id
_entity_poly.type
_entity_poly.pdbx_seq_one_letter_code
_entity_poly.pdbx_strand_id
1 'polypeptide(L)'
;MLPYTTAKEAEAFLGRPLTALETLWLNYSATKSDYYLYCHNILFLFVVFSVVPVFYLLLELACSKTHRYKIQPKIKLSLSQSFRCYRDVMRMFFLVVGPLQLVSYPSIKVLRKPICICIAIEMGLF
;
A
#
# COMPACT_ATOMS: atom_id res chain seq x y z
N MET A 1 1.87 -2.64 15.04
CA MET A 1 1.71 -3.48 16.25
C MET A 1 0.53 -2.97 17.02
N LEU A 2 -0.50 -3.79 17.19
CA LEU A 2 -1.66 -3.41 17.98
C LEU A 2 -1.31 -3.51 19.47
N PRO A 3 -1.68 -2.52 20.29
CA PRO A 3 -1.41 -2.54 21.74
C PRO A 3 -2.36 -3.47 22.52
N TYR A 4 -3.37 -4.00 21.84
CA TYR A 4 -4.41 -4.88 22.38
C TYR A 4 -4.33 -6.23 21.68
N THR A 5 -4.53 -7.31 22.44
CA THR A 5 -4.50 -8.69 21.92
C THR A 5 -5.89 -9.31 21.86
N THR A 6 -6.85 -8.74 22.58
CA THR A 6 -8.22 -9.25 22.66
C THR A 6 -9.23 -8.25 22.12
N ALA A 7 -10.36 -8.76 21.63
CA ALA A 7 -11.46 -7.91 21.15
C ALA A 7 -11.99 -6.99 22.26
N LYS A 8 -12.09 -7.48 23.51
CA LYS A 8 -12.56 -6.67 24.65
C LYS A 8 -11.63 -5.50 24.98
N GLU A 9 -10.32 -5.72 24.95
CA GLU A 9 -9.33 -4.64 25.14
C GLU A 9 -9.42 -3.61 24.01
N ALA A 10 -9.59 -4.08 22.77
CA ALA A 10 -9.75 -3.20 21.62
C ALA A 10 -11.03 -2.36 21.71
N GLU A 11 -12.16 -2.95 22.11
CA GLU A 11 -13.43 -2.24 22.32
C GLU A 11 -13.34 -1.22 23.46
N ALA A 12 -12.70 -1.60 24.57
CA ALA A 12 -12.48 -0.71 25.70
C ALA A 12 -11.59 0.48 25.33
N PHE A 13 -10.59 0.27 24.48
CA PHE A 13 -9.72 1.34 23.98
C PHE A 13 -10.42 2.24 22.95
N LEU A 14 -11.22 1.66 22.05
CA LEU A 14 -11.92 2.39 20.99
C LEU A 14 -13.20 3.08 21.48
N GLY A 15 -13.74 2.68 22.64
CA GLY A 15 -15.01 3.19 23.17
C GLY A 15 -16.23 2.80 22.32
N ARG A 16 -16.09 1.82 21.43
CA ARG A 16 -17.15 1.32 20.54
C ARG A 16 -16.97 -0.18 20.26
N PRO A 17 -18.04 -0.91 19.89
CA PRO A 17 -17.93 -2.29 19.45
C PRO A 17 -17.09 -2.40 18.16
N LEU A 18 -16.39 -3.52 17.99
CA LEU A 18 -15.67 -3.81 16.75
C LEU A 18 -16.64 -4.26 15.65
N THR A 19 -16.38 -3.81 14.43
CA THR A 19 -17.06 -4.34 13.23
C THR A 19 -16.53 -5.73 12.89
N ALA A 20 -17.28 -6.51 12.10
CA ALA A 20 -16.88 -7.89 11.73
C ALA A 20 -15.51 -7.95 11.04
N LEU A 21 -15.19 -6.97 10.19
CA LEU A 21 -13.90 -6.85 9.50
C LEU A 21 -12.75 -6.55 10.49
N GLU A 22 -12.99 -5.66 11.46
CA GLU A 22 -12.00 -5.32 12.48
C GLU A 22 -11.72 -6.51 13.39
N THR A 23 -12.75 -7.25 13.79
CA THR A 23 -12.60 -8.47 14.60
C THR A 23 -11.82 -9.54 13.85
N LEU A 24 -12.11 -9.73 12.55
CA LEU A 24 -11.37 -10.67 11.70
C LEU A 24 -9.90 -10.27 11.57
N TRP A 25 -9.63 -8.98 11.34
CA TRP A 25 -8.27 -8.45 11.26
C TRP A 25 -7.51 -8.59 12.58
N LEU A 26 -8.17 -8.33 13.71
CA LEU A 26 -7.59 -8.47 15.05
C LEU A 26 -7.22 -9.93 15.34
N ASN A 27 -8.13 -10.88 15.08
CA ASN A 27 -7.87 -12.29 15.27
C ASN A 27 -6.72 -12.80 14.38
N TYR A 28 -6.65 -12.32 13.14
CA TYR A 28 -5.55 -12.63 12.24
C TYR A 28 -4.22 -12.06 12.76
N SER A 29 -4.19 -10.76 13.05
CA SER A 29 -2.97 -10.05 13.42
C SER A 29 -2.42 -10.42 14.80
N ALA A 30 -3.28 -10.80 15.75
CA ALA A 30 -2.89 -11.19 17.11
C ALA A 30 -1.97 -12.44 17.14
N THR A 31 -2.01 -13.28 16.11
CA THR A 31 -1.21 -14.52 16.02
C THR A 31 0.08 -14.36 15.22
N LYS A 32 0.31 -13.19 14.61
CA LYS A 32 1.41 -12.96 13.67
C LYS A 32 2.49 -12.09 14.29
N SER A 33 3.73 -12.32 13.87
CA SER A 33 4.82 -11.42 14.24
C SER A 33 4.64 -10.08 13.54
N ASP A 34 5.13 -9.05 14.20
CA ASP A 34 5.01 -7.69 13.71
C ASP A 34 5.78 -7.42 12.43
N TYR A 35 6.87 -8.17 12.22
CA TYR A 35 7.60 -8.18 10.96
C TYR A 35 6.73 -8.74 9.83
N TYR A 36 5.98 -9.81 10.11
CA TYR A 36 5.08 -10.42 9.13
C TYR A 36 3.94 -9.47 8.74
N LEU A 37 3.35 -8.77 9.72
CA LEU A 37 2.36 -7.73 9.47
C LEU A 37 2.96 -6.53 8.72
N TYR A 38 4.19 -6.14 9.03
CA TYR A 38 4.88 -5.10 8.29
C TYR A 38 5.07 -5.48 6.81
N CYS A 39 5.48 -6.72 6.53
CA CYS A 39 5.60 -7.24 5.16
C CYS A 39 4.27 -7.26 4.40
N HIS A 40 3.10 -7.33 5.07
CA HIS A 40 1.81 -7.19 4.37
C HIS A 40 1.64 -5.83 3.70
N ASN A 41 2.26 -4.77 4.23
CA ASN A 41 2.23 -3.46 3.58
C ASN A 41 2.93 -3.48 2.22
N ILE A 42 4.03 -4.26 2.09
CA ILE A 42 4.72 -4.42 0.80
C ILE A 42 3.81 -5.09 -0.21
N LEU A 43 3.07 -6.13 0.21
CA LEU A 43 2.09 -6.81 -0.64
C LEU A 43 0.95 -5.86 -1.04
N PHE A 44 0.43 -5.08 -0.10
CA PHE A 44 -0.62 -4.10 -0.38
C PHE A 44 -0.15 -3.05 -1.39
N LEU A 45 1.03 -2.46 -1.17
CA LEU A 45 1.67 -1.54 -2.10
C LEU A 45 1.84 -2.18 -3.47
N PHE A 46 2.35 -3.40 -3.54
CA PHE A 46 2.51 -4.14 -4.79
C PHE A 46 1.18 -4.29 -5.54
N VAL A 47 0.11 -4.65 -4.84
CA VAL A 47 -1.22 -4.79 -5.44
C VAL A 47 -1.71 -3.45 -5.98
N VAL A 48 -1.61 -2.36 -5.21
CA VAL A 48 -2.06 -1.04 -5.66
C VAL A 48 -1.25 -0.57 -6.88
N PHE A 49 0.08 -0.65 -6.81
CA PHE A 49 0.98 -0.27 -7.90
C PHE A 49 0.89 -1.18 -9.12
N SER A 50 0.33 -2.39 -9.00
CA SER A 50 0.08 -3.27 -10.14
C SER A 50 -1.30 -3.06 -10.74
N VAL A 51 -2.34 -3.07 -9.89
CA VAL A 51 -3.75 -3.05 -10.31
C VAL A 51 -4.12 -1.71 -10.91
N VAL A 52 -3.71 -0.58 -10.31
CA VAL A 52 -4.09 0.75 -10.82
C VAL A 52 -3.51 1.00 -12.22
N PRO A 53 -2.21 0.77 -12.49
CA PRO A 53 -1.65 0.94 -13.83
C PRO A 53 -2.20 -0.05 -14.86
N VAL A 54 -2.45 -1.31 -14.47
CA VAL A 54 -3.05 -2.30 -15.37
C VAL A 54 -4.49 -1.91 -15.71
N PHE A 55 -5.28 -1.49 -14.72
CA PHE A 55 -6.63 -0.99 -14.93
C PHE A 55 -6.64 0.23 -15.86
N TYR A 56 -5.68 1.15 -15.68
CA TYR A 56 -5.50 2.29 -16.57
C TYR A 56 -5.21 1.87 -18.02
N LEU A 57 -4.31 0.89 -18.24
CA LEU A 57 -4.02 0.36 -19.58
C LEU A 57 -5.27 -0.26 -20.22
N LEU A 58 -6.06 -1.00 -19.44
CA LEU A 58 -7.32 -1.60 -19.92
C LEU A 58 -8.35 -0.53 -20.31
N LEU A 59 -8.45 0.56 -19.53
CA LEU A 59 -9.30 1.70 -19.89
C LEU A 59 -8.83 2.36 -21.19
N GLU A 60 -7.52 2.53 -21.39
CA GLU A 60 -6.97 3.10 -22.62
C GLU A 60 -7.27 2.24 -23.85
N LEU A 61 -7.22 0.91 -23.71
CA LEU A 61 -7.59 -0.06 -24.74
C LEU A 61 -9.10 -0.07 -25.03
N ALA A 62 -9.94 -0.05 -23.99
CA ALA A 62 -11.39 -0.17 -24.12
C ALA A 62 -12.07 1.15 -24.53
N CYS A 63 -11.50 2.30 -24.16
CA CYS A 63 -12.09 3.61 -24.38
C CYS A 63 -11.17 4.54 -25.19
N SER A 64 -11.53 4.78 -26.45
CA SER A 64 -10.84 5.73 -27.34
C SER A 64 -10.88 7.20 -26.86
N LYS A 65 -11.80 7.53 -25.95
CA LYS A 65 -11.96 8.89 -25.37
C LYS A 65 -11.09 9.16 -24.14
N THR A 66 -10.32 8.18 -23.65
CA THR A 66 -9.44 8.33 -22.48
C THR A 66 -8.43 9.47 -22.62
N HIS A 67 -8.06 9.83 -23.85
CA HIS A 67 -7.17 10.96 -24.16
C HIS A 67 -7.63 12.30 -23.56
N ARG A 68 -8.94 12.52 -23.34
CA ARG A 68 -9.48 13.75 -22.75
C ARG A 68 -9.19 13.91 -21.26
N TYR A 69 -8.97 12.80 -20.56
CA TYR A 69 -8.71 12.78 -19.12
C TYR A 69 -7.21 12.73 -18.79
N LYS A 70 -6.35 12.70 -19.81
CA LYS A 70 -4.90 12.74 -19.62
C LYS A 70 -4.47 14.16 -19.28
N ILE A 71 -3.61 14.29 -18.27
CA ILE A 71 -2.98 15.56 -17.88
C ILE A 71 -2.16 16.15 -19.05
N GLN A 72 -1.59 15.28 -19.90
CA GLN A 72 -0.82 15.68 -21.08
C GLN A 72 -1.40 15.05 -22.36
N PRO A 73 -2.44 15.64 -22.96
CA PRO A 73 -3.15 15.05 -24.10
C PRO A 73 -2.38 15.12 -25.43
N LYS A 74 -1.33 15.94 -25.52
CA LYS A 74 -0.52 16.11 -26.75
C LYS A 74 0.47 14.97 -26.99
N ILE A 75 0.75 14.16 -25.97
CA ILE A 75 1.69 13.04 -26.07
C ILE A 75 0.91 11.78 -26.44
N LYS A 76 1.14 11.28 -27.65
CA LYS A 76 0.62 9.98 -28.09
C LYS A 76 1.67 8.92 -27.77
N LEU A 77 1.41 8.11 -26.75
CA LEU A 77 2.20 6.92 -26.46
C LEU A 77 1.58 5.71 -27.16
N SER A 78 2.42 4.84 -27.72
CA SER A 78 1.95 3.54 -28.20
C SER A 78 1.72 2.59 -27.02
N LEU A 79 0.86 1.59 -27.18
CA LEU A 79 0.62 0.56 -26.17
C LEU A 79 1.91 -0.16 -25.75
N SER A 80 2.85 -0.34 -26.69
CA SER A 80 4.15 -0.97 -26.40
C SER A 80 5.04 -0.10 -25.51
N GLN A 81 4.96 1.22 -25.64
CA GLN A 81 5.65 2.16 -24.76
C GLN A 81 5.01 2.16 -23.36
N SER A 82 3.68 2.14 -23.27
CA SER A 82 2.98 2.08 -21.98
C SER A 82 3.25 0.76 -21.23
N PHE A 83 3.30 -0.37 -21.94
CA PHE A 83 3.66 -1.67 -21.35
C PHE A 83 5.13 -1.71 -20.90
N ARG A 84 6.04 -1.11 -21.68
CA ARG A 84 7.45 -0.99 -21.28
C ARG A 84 7.59 -0.15 -20.01
N CYS A 85 6.88 0.98 -19.94
CA CYS A 85 6.83 1.83 -18.75
C CYS A 85 6.32 1.06 -17.53
N TYR A 86 5.22 0.32 -17.67
CA TYR A 86 4.72 -0.56 -16.60
C TYR A 86 5.80 -1.55 -16.13
N ARG A 87 6.44 -2.25 -17.07
CA ARG A 87 7.50 -3.22 -16.73
C ARG A 87 8.68 -2.56 -16.00
N ASP A 88 9.09 -1.37 -16.43
CA ASP A 88 10.20 -0.64 -15.83
C ASP A 88 9.86 -0.15 -14.42
N VAL A 89 8.62 0.31 -14.19
CA VAL A 89 8.11 0.67 -12.85
C VAL A 89 8.05 -0.57 -11.95
N MET A 90 7.52 -1.70 -12.44
CA MET A 90 7.50 -2.94 -11.67
C MET A 90 8.92 -3.40 -11.33
N ARG A 91 9.87 -3.28 -12.26
CA ARG A 91 11.28 -3.59 -12.02
C ARG A 91 11.86 -2.69 -10.92
N MET A 92 11.61 -1.38 -10.96
CA MET A 92 12.06 -0.45 -9.92
C MET A 92 11.41 -0.77 -8.57
N PHE A 93 10.14 -1.16 -8.55
CA PHE A 93 9.44 -1.58 -7.35
C PHE A 93 10.14 -2.78 -6.69
N PHE A 94 10.45 -3.82 -7.46
CA PHE A 94 11.12 -5.00 -6.91
C PHE A 94 12.59 -4.78 -6.55
N LEU A 95 13.32 -3.97 -7.30
CA LEU A 95 14.76 -3.76 -7.07
C LEU A 95 15.07 -2.70 -6.02
N VAL A 96 14.18 -1.72 -5.84
CA VAL A 96 14.41 -0.57 -4.96
C VAL A 96 13.41 -0.55 -3.83
N VAL A 97 12.11 -0.48 -4.16
CA VAL A 97 11.05 -0.27 -3.16
C VAL A 97 10.93 -1.47 -2.21
N GLY A 98 10.94 -2.69 -2.74
CA GLY A 98 10.88 -3.91 -1.94
C GLY A 98 12.02 -4.02 -0.91
N PRO A 99 13.29 -3.99 -1.36
CA PRO A 99 14.44 -4.04 -0.46
C PRO A 99 14.48 -2.87 0.53
N LEU A 100 14.18 -1.66 0.07
CA LEU A 100 14.13 -0.48 0.93
C LEU A 100 13.11 -0.67 2.05
N GLN A 101 11.91 -1.19 1.75
CA GLN A 101 10.92 -1.47 2.78
C GLN A 101 11.37 -2.59 3.72
N LEU A 102 11.93 -3.69 3.23
CA LEU A 102 12.44 -4.76 4.10
C LEU A 102 13.54 -4.27 5.06
N VAL A 103 14.46 -3.43 4.59
CA VAL A 103 15.55 -2.84 5.39
C VAL A 103 15.05 -1.71 6.32
N SER A 104 13.89 -1.12 6.04
CA SER A 104 13.31 -0.04 6.86
C SER A 104 12.66 -0.54 8.16
N TYR A 105 12.37 -1.84 8.28
CA TYR A 105 11.78 -2.41 9.49
C TYR A 105 12.55 -2.13 10.81
N PRO A 106 13.88 -2.35 10.90
CA PRO A 106 14.64 -2.01 12.11
C PRO A 106 14.52 -0.54 12.48
N SER A 107 14.52 0.38 11.50
CA SER A 107 14.35 1.81 11.74
C SER A 107 12.97 2.12 12.35
N ILE A 108 11.90 1.51 11.82
CA ILE A 108 10.53 1.67 12.35
C ILE A 108 10.40 1.09 13.77
N LYS A 109 11.10 -0.02 14.06
CA LYS A 109 11.11 -0.63 15.38
C LYS A 109 11.82 0.25 16.42
N VAL A 110 12.90 0.93 16.02
CA VAL A 110 13.69 1.84 16.87
C VAL A 110 12.98 3.19 17.06
N LEU A 111 12.26 3.68 16.06
CA LEU A 111 11.44 4.90 16.10
C LEU A 111 10.14 4.77 16.91
N ARG A 112 10.05 3.76 17.81
CA ARG A 112 9.05 3.68 18.88
C ARG A 112 9.40 4.64 20.04
N LYS A 113 9.73 5.88 19.69
CA LYS A 113 9.42 7.13 20.40
C LYS A 113 8.75 8.04 19.36
N PRO A 114 7.69 8.76 19.73
CA PRO A 114 6.49 9.02 18.92
C PRO A 114 6.78 9.69 17.57
N ILE A 115 7.10 8.88 16.56
CA ILE A 115 7.33 9.32 15.17
C ILE A 115 6.24 8.83 14.20
N CYS A 116 5.25 8.09 14.71
CA CYS A 116 4.06 7.67 13.93
C CYS A 116 3.31 8.83 13.26
N ILE A 117 3.51 10.08 13.70
CA ILE A 117 2.92 11.27 13.06
C ILE A 117 3.80 11.79 11.90
N CYS A 118 5.13 11.65 11.92
CA CYS A 118 5.99 12.24 10.89
C CYS A 118 5.96 11.49 9.55
N ILE A 119 5.95 10.15 9.55
CA ILE A 119 6.02 9.38 8.29
C ILE A 119 4.66 9.32 7.58
N ALA A 120 3.54 9.34 8.32
CA ALA A 120 2.21 9.43 7.74
C ALA A 120 1.97 10.80 7.05
N ILE A 121 2.59 11.87 7.57
CA ILE A 121 2.56 13.22 6.97
C ILE A 121 3.51 13.32 5.77
N GLU A 122 4.72 12.72 5.81
CA GLU A 122 5.67 12.75 4.68
C GLU A 122 5.18 11.96 3.46
N MET A 123 4.40 10.89 3.66
CA MET A 123 3.88 10.05 2.56
C MET A 123 2.43 10.34 2.16
N GLY A 124 1.77 11.34 2.79
CA GLY A 124 0.45 11.84 2.38
C GLY A 124 -0.63 10.76 2.25
N LEU A 125 -0.64 9.76 3.13
CA LEU A 125 -1.61 8.65 3.08
C LEU A 125 -2.74 8.76 4.13
N PHE A 126 -2.95 9.97 4.66
CA PHE A 126 -4.17 10.41 5.32
C PHE A 126 -4.44 11.87 4.96
#